data_AF-A0A382C8I1-F1
#
_entry.id   AF-A0A382C8I1-F1
#
_cell.length_a   1.000
_cell.length_b   1.000
_cell.length_c   1.000
_cell.angle_alpha   90.00
_cell.angle_beta   90.00
_cell.angle_gamma   90.00
#
_symmetry.space_group_name_H-M   'P 1'
#
loop_
_entity.id
_entity.type
_entity.pdbx_description
1 polymer ?
#
loop_
_entity_poly.entity_id
_entity_poly.type
_entity_poly.pdbx_seq_one_letter_code
_entity_poly.pdbx_strand_id
1 'polypeptide(L)' 'EMENWFHSPACDGFVVGPTHQPGAFEDFVKYVVPELQKRGVYRKEYTGSTLRDNLGFNRPEIGSWQTKYDVDK' A
#
# COMPACT_ATOMS: atom_id res chain seq x y z
N GLU A 1 10.89 13.48 4.29
CA GLU A 1 10.51 12.45 5.28
C GLU A 1 9.82 11.23 4.70
N MET A 2 8.59 11.28 4.17
CA MET A 2 7.91 10.06 3.68
C MET A 2 8.72 9.26 2.66
N GLU A 3 9.30 9.94 1.68
CA GLU A 3 10.20 9.32 0.69
C GLU A 3 11.47 8.75 1.33
N ASN A 4 12.06 9.46 2.31
CA ASN A 4 13.25 9.00 3.00
C ASN A 4 12.98 7.70 3.76
N TRP A 5 11.85 7.61 4.46
CA TRP A 5 11.44 6.40 5.17
C TRP A 5 11.14 5.22 4.24
N PHE A 6 10.57 5.51 3.07
CA PHE A 6 10.35 4.50 2.03
C PHE A 6 11.68 3.94 1.50
N HIS A 7 12.66 4.81 1.24
CA HIS A 7 13.99 4.37 0.78
C HIS A 7 14.90 3.82 1.88
N SER A 8 14.60 4.08 3.16
CA SER A 8 15.38 3.63 4.32
C SER A 8 14.88 2.32 4.93
N PRO A 9 14.39 1.40 4.09
CA PRO A 9 13.45 0.29 4.42
C PRO A 9 12.65 0.38 5.73
N ALA A 10 12.16 1.56 6.12
CA ALA A 10 11.45 1.70 7.39
C ALA A 10 10.00 1.21 7.30
N CYS A 11 9.40 1.28 6.11
CA CYS A 11 8.02 0.86 5.83
C CYS A 11 7.76 0.68 4.33
N ASP A 12 6.84 -0.20 3.97
CA ASP A 12 6.35 -0.38 2.58
C ASP A 12 5.26 0.63 2.18
N GLY A 13 4.67 1.33 3.16
CA GLY A 13 3.60 2.28 2.94
C GLY A 13 3.11 2.94 4.23
N PHE A 14 2.14 3.83 4.10
CA PHE A 14 1.63 4.65 5.20
C PHE A 14 0.12 4.49 5.36
N VAL A 15 -0.33 4.45 6.61
CA VAL A 15 -1.74 4.63 6.95
C VAL A 15 -1.96 6.11 7.23
N VAL A 16 -2.81 6.76 6.43
CA VAL A 16 -3.12 8.18 6.59
C VAL A 16 -4.26 8.34 7.59
N GLY A 17 -3.93 8.78 8.80
CA GLY A 17 -4.90 9.13 9.85
C GLY A 17 -5.30 10.60 9.76
N PRO A 18 -6.53 10.94 9.33
CA PRO A 18 -6.96 12.33 9.18
C PRO A 18 -7.25 12.97 10.54
N THR A 19 -7.01 14.27 10.67
CA THR A 19 -7.46 15.06 11.83
C THR A 19 -8.95 15.43 11.75
N HIS A 20 -9.50 15.51 10.54
CA HIS A 20 -10.91 15.84 10.28
C HIS A 20 -11.34 15.38 8.88
N GLN A 21 -12.58 14.88 8.75
CA GLN A 21 -13.12 14.32 7.51
C GLN A 21 -14.29 15.14 6.95
N PRO A 22 -14.41 15.27 5.61
CA PRO A 22 -13.56 14.68 4.56
C PRO A 22 -12.30 15.50 4.21
N GLY A 23 -12.20 16.76 4.65
CA GLY A 23 -11.22 17.73 4.13
C GLY A 23 -9.75 17.31 4.22
N ALA A 24 -9.32 16.63 5.29
CA ALA A 24 -7.92 16.19 5.40
C ALA A 24 -7.53 15.17 4.32
N PHE A 25 -8.46 14.31 3.87
CA PHE A 25 -8.21 13.40 2.77
C PHE A 25 -8.18 14.11 1.43
N GLU A 26 -9.07 15.08 1.22
CA GLU A 26 -9.09 15.89 0.00
C GLU A 26 -7.77 16.66 -0.17
N ASP A 27 -7.29 17.30 0.89
CA ASP A 27 -6.01 18.02 0.87
C ASP A 27 -4.84 17.07 0.61
N PHE A 28 -4.83 15.89 1.24
CA PHE A 28 -3.77 14.90 1.00
C PHE A 28 -3.75 14.44 -0.46
N VAL A 29 -4.91 14.09 -1.02
CA VAL A 29 -5.02 13.68 -2.43
C VAL A 29 -4.68 14.82 -3.38
N LYS A 30 -5.03 16.06 -3.03
CA LYS A 30 -4.78 17.25 -3.87
C LYS A 30 -3.32 17.69 -3.87
N TYR A 31 -2.65 17.66 -2.73
CA TYR A 31 -1.32 18.26 -2.58
C TYR A 31 -0.19 17.22 -2.45
N VAL A 32 -0.43 16.07 -1.80
CA VAL A 32 0.65 15.10 -1.51
C VAL A 32 0.75 14.03 -2.58
N VAL A 33 -0.37 13.45 -3.02
CA VAL A 33 -0.38 12.37 -4.02
C VAL A 33 0.32 12.76 -5.34
N PRO A 34 0.10 13.95 -5.93
CA PRO A 34 0.78 14.34 -7.17
C PRO A 34 2.30 14.44 -7.03
N GLU A 35 2.79 14.89 -5.88
CA GLU A 35 4.23 14.97 -5.60
C GLU A 35 4.85 13.57 -5.48
N LEU A 36 4.18 12.64 -4.81
CA LEU A 36 4.63 11.25 -4.73
C LEU A 36 4.65 10.57 -6.12
N GLN A 37 3.66 10.86 -6.96
CA GLN A 37 3.61 10.37 -8.35
C GLN A 37 4.70 10.99 -9.23
N LYS A 38 4.98 12.29 -9.07
CA LYS A 38 6.04 13.00 -9.80
C LYS A 38 7.42 12.43 -9.48
N ARG A 39 7.64 12.02 -8.23
CA ARG A 39 8.88 11.39 -7.76
C ARG A 39 8.98 9.90 -8.08
N GLY A 40 7.93 9.31 -8.65
CA GLY A 40 7.92 7.90 -9.06
C GLY A 40 7.78 6.90 -7.91
N VAL A 41 7.49 7.36 -6.70
CA VAL A 41 7.32 6.50 -5.51
C VAL A 41 5.87 6.06 -5.28
N TYR A 42 4.93 6.57 -6.08
CA TYR A 42 3.52 6.19 -6.03
C TYR A 42 2.93 6.00 -7.42
N ARG A 43 1.98 5.05 -7.54
CA ARG A 43 1.33 4.71 -8.82
C ARG A 43 0.48 5.86 -9.36
N LYS A 44 0.45 6.00 -10.68
CA LYS A 44 -0.40 6.98 -11.39
C LYS A 44 -1.80 6.44 -11.68
N GLU A 45 -1.91 5.15 -11.91
CA GLU A 45 -3.15 4.45 -12.21
C GLU A 45 -3.21 3.12 -11.45
N TYR A 46 -4.41 2.58 -11.29
CA TYR A 46 -4.59 1.24 -10.73
C TYR A 46 -4.10 0.19 -11.73
N THR A 47 -3.29 -0.75 -11.25
CA THR A 47 -2.68 -1.79 -12.09
C THR A 47 -3.55 -3.04 -12.21
N GLY A 48 -4.55 -3.20 -11.35
CA GLY A 48 -5.50 -4.31 -11.41
C GLY A 48 -6.84 -4.00 -10.74
N SER A 49 -7.75 -4.97 -10.83
CA SER A 49 -9.13 -4.83 -10.34
C SER A 49 -9.30 -5.28 -8.89
N THR A 50 -8.34 -6.02 -8.34
CA THR A 50 -8.39 -6.46 -6.95
C THR A 50 -7.36 -5.72 -6.08
N LEU A 51 -7.61 -5.68 -4.77
CA LEU A 51 -6.63 -5.17 -3.81
C LEU A 51 -5.29 -5.90 -3.94
N ARG A 52 -5.34 -7.21 -4.19
CA ARG A 52 -4.16 -8.06 -4.27
C ARG A 52 -3.28 -7.69 -5.46
N ASP A 53 -3.88 -7.46 -6.63
CA ASP A 53 -3.17 -7.02 -7.83
C ASP A 53 -2.53 -5.64 -7.63
N ASN A 54 -3.25 -4.75 -6.96
CA ASN A 54 -2.79 -3.39 -6.67
C ASN A 54 -1.66 -3.33 -5.62
N LEU A 55 -1.48 -4.40 -4.83
CA LEU A 55 -0.39 -4.56 -3.86
C LEU A 55 0.76 -5.43 -4.40
N GLY A 56 0.63 -6.00 -5.59
CA GLY A 56 1.66 -6.87 -6.18
C GLY A 56 1.75 -8.27 -5.57
N PHE A 57 0.70 -8.74 -4.90
CA PHE A 57 0.69 -10.08 -4.31
C PHE A 57 0.13 -11.13 -5.28
N ASN A 58 0.72 -12.33 -5.27
CA ASN A 58 0.17 -13.46 -6.01
C ASN A 58 -1.09 -14.00 -5.35
N ARG A 59 -2.04 -14.49 -6.14
CA ARG A 59 -3.23 -15.18 -5.63
C ARG A 59 -2.80 -16.50 -4.96
N PRO A 60 -3.16 -16.74 -3.70
CA PRO A 60 -2.86 -18.00 -3.03
C PRO A 60 -3.67 -19.15 -3.63
N GLU A 61 -3.08 -20.33 -3.66
CA GLU A 61 -3.82 -21.57 -3.90
C GLU A 61 -4.66 -21.94 -2.67
N ILE A 62 -5.73 -22.71 -2.89
CA ILE A 62 -6.56 -23.24 -1.81
C ILE A 62 -5.67 -24.11 -0.90
N GLY A 63 -5.71 -23.87 0.41
CA GLY A 63 -4.89 -24.60 1.38
C GLY A 63 -3.51 -24.00 1.68
N SER A 64 -3.09 -22.94 0.98
CA SER A 64 -1.79 -22.26 1.22
C SER A 64 -1.63 -21.59 2.60
N TRP A 65 -2.71 -21.53 3.39
CA TRP A 65 -2.65 -21.11 4.79
C TRP A 65 -2.08 -22.20 5.70
N GLN A 66 -2.11 -23.47 5.26
CA GLN A 66 -1.56 -24.60 6.01
C GLN A 66 -0.04 -24.51 5.96
N THR A 67 0.55 -24.27 7.12
CA THR A 67 1.99 -24.27 7.29
C THR A 67 2.48 -25.69 7.54
N LYS A 68 3.79 -25.91 7.44
CA LYS A 68 4.43 -27.18 7.86
C LYS A 68 4.11 -27.61 9.31
N TYR A 69 3.50 -26.74 10.11
CA TYR A 69 3.10 -27.00 11.49
C TYR A 69 1.64 -27.46 11.62
N ASP A 70 0.84 -27.37 10.56
CA ASP A 70 -0.57 -27.76 10.55
C ASP A 70 -0.79 -29.21 10.08
N VAL A 71 0.22 -29.83 9.45
CA VAL A 71 0.16 -31.19 8.86
C VAL A 71 0.50 -32.30 9.86
N ASP A 72 1.17 -31.96 10.96
CA ASP A 72 1.56 -32.90 12.03
C ASP A 72 0.54 -32.93 13.20
N LYS A 73 -0.67 -32.40 12.99
CA LYS A 73 -1.80 -32.47 13.93
C LYS A 73 -2.95 -33.30 13.39
#